data_AF-A0A2X3C8V4-F1
#
_entry.id   AF-A0A2X3C8V4-F1
#
_cell.length_a   1.000
_cell.length_b   1.000
_cell.length_c   1.000
_cell.angle_alpha   90.00
_cell.angle_beta   90.00
_cell.angle_gamma   90.00
#
_symmetry.space_group_name_H-M   'P 1'
#
loop_
_entity.id
_entity.type
_entity.pdbx_description
1 polymer ?
#
loop_
_entity_poly.entity_id
_entity_poly.type
_entity_poly.pdbx_seq_one_letter_code
_entity_poly.pdbx_strand_id
1 'polypeptide(L)'
;MSRLADIREQDATGKAADIFAGIKKAMGKVPNAYLTIGGHSPAALQQALAHNAMLHKGSLSAQQLEAINLSVSEATGCDYCLGRAHPDGEKSRLQQRADPCPAPRGVCGRGAA
;
A
#
# COMPACT_ATOMS: atom_id res chain seq x y z
N MET A 1 19.46 1.82 6.41
CA MET A 1 19.54 3.29 6.38
C MET A 1 18.67 3.81 5.26
N SER A 2 17.82 4.80 5.50
CA SER A 2 16.97 5.38 4.45
C SER A 2 17.85 6.05 3.39
N ARG A 3 17.60 5.76 2.11
CA ARG A 3 18.27 6.43 0.97
C ARG A 3 17.60 7.75 0.60
N LEU A 4 16.39 8.00 1.10
CA LEU A 4 15.59 9.19 0.86
C LEU A 4 15.64 10.08 2.10
N ALA A 5 15.74 11.39 1.89
CA ALA A 5 15.67 12.35 2.98
C ALA A 5 14.28 12.28 3.63
N ASP A 6 14.26 12.24 4.96
CA ASP A 6 13.03 12.32 5.74
C ASP A 6 12.54 13.78 5.72
N ILE A 7 11.29 13.98 5.29
CA ILE A 7 10.66 15.29 5.23
C ILE A 7 9.49 15.26 6.20
N ARG A 8 9.50 16.20 7.15
CA ARG A 8 8.45 16.33 8.15
C ARG A 8 7.25 17.03 7.53
N GLU A 9 6.04 16.65 7.94
CA GLU A 9 4.78 17.27 7.46
C GLU A 9 4.80 18.79 7.58
N GLN A 10 5.37 19.31 8.67
CA GLN A 10 5.48 20.75 8.96
C GLN A 10 6.44 21.52 8.05
N ASP A 11 7.37 20.82 7.39
CA ASP A 11 8.33 21.45 6.47
C ASP A 11 7.77 21.50 5.04
N ALA A 12 6.60 20.88 4.79
CA ALA A 12 5.97 20.87 3.48
C ALA A 12 5.30 22.21 3.17
N THR A 13 5.62 22.78 2.02
CA THR A 13 5.10 24.07 1.57
C THR A 13 4.37 23.98 0.23
N GLY A 14 3.43 24.90 -0.02
CA GLY A 14 2.68 24.97 -1.27
C GLY A 14 1.84 23.72 -1.54
N LYS A 15 1.88 23.21 -2.77
CA LYS A 15 1.03 22.09 -3.21
C LYS A 15 1.14 20.82 -2.35
N ALA A 16 2.32 20.55 -1.76
CA ALA A 16 2.50 19.39 -0.88
C ALA A 16 1.65 19.50 0.39
N ALA A 17 1.58 20.70 0.99
CA ALA A 17 0.80 20.95 2.19
C ALA A 17 -0.71 20.76 1.93
N ASP A 18 -1.21 21.24 0.79
CA ASP A 18 -2.61 21.06 0.39
C ASP A 18 -2.96 19.58 0.22
N ILE A 19 -2.08 18.80 -0.41
CA ILE A 19 -2.25 17.35 -0.58
C ILE A 19 -2.25 16.65 0.78
N PHE A 20 -1.32 16.99 1.68
CA PHE A 20 -1.24 16.42 3.03
C PHE A 20 -2.48 16.74 3.87
N ALA A 21 -2.99 17.97 3.80
CA ALA A 21 -4.25 18.34 4.46
C ALA A 21 -5.42 17.49 3.94
N GLY A 22 -5.49 17.25 2.63
CA GLY A 22 -6.49 16.37 2.03
C GLY A 22 -6.40 14.92 2.52
N ILE A 23 -5.19 14.36 2.57
CA ILE A 23 -4.95 13.01 3.08
C ILE A 23 -5.34 12.92 4.56
N LYS A 24 -4.94 13.89 5.37
CA LYS A 24 -5.26 13.93 6.81
C LYS A 24 -6.77 14.01 7.04
N LYS A 25 -7.51 14.73 6.22
CA LYS A 25 -8.97 14.77 6.27
C LYS A 25 -9.62 13.42 5.93
N ALA A 26 -9.04 12.67 4.99
CA ALA A 26 -9.57 11.37 4.56
C ALA A 26 -9.19 10.21 5.49
N MET A 27 -7.98 10.23 6.07
CA MET A 27 -7.39 9.10 6.80
C MET A 27 -7.05 9.41 8.26
N GLY A 28 -7.27 10.64 8.74
CA GLY A 28 -6.92 11.11 10.08
C GLY A 28 -5.43 11.42 10.29
N LYS A 29 -4.53 10.74 9.57
CA LYS A 29 -3.08 10.95 9.59
C LYS A 29 -2.46 10.82 8.20
N VAL A 30 -1.33 11.47 7.97
CA VAL A 30 -0.54 11.27 6.74
C VAL A 30 0.45 10.12 6.98
N PRO A 31 0.36 9.00 6.24
CA PRO A 31 1.31 7.91 6.36
C PRO A 31 2.73 8.33 5.95
N ASN A 32 3.76 7.77 6.60
CA ASN A 32 5.17 8.10 6.33
C ASN A 32 5.54 7.97 4.84
N ALA A 33 5.03 6.96 4.13
CA ALA A 33 5.30 6.82 2.69
C ALA A 33 4.78 8.01 1.87
N TYR A 34 3.62 8.58 2.24
CA TYR A 34 3.09 9.76 1.55
C TYR A 34 3.85 11.03 1.93
N LEU A 35 4.35 11.14 3.17
CA LEU A 35 5.24 12.24 3.56
C LEU A 35 6.51 12.24 2.72
N THR A 36 7.15 11.08 2.56
CA THR A 36 8.34 10.95 1.71
C THR A 36 8.01 11.26 0.25
N ILE A 37 6.98 10.64 -0.35
CA ILE A 37 6.66 10.87 -1.76
C ILE A 37 6.26 12.34 -2.01
N GLY A 38 5.39 12.91 -1.18
CA GLY A 38 4.92 14.29 -1.34
C GLY A 38 6.00 15.33 -1.06
N GLY A 39 6.92 15.05 -0.14
CA GLY A 39 8.06 15.92 0.14
C GLY A 39 9.07 15.98 -1.01
N HIS A 40 9.28 14.86 -1.72
CA HIS A 40 10.21 14.80 -2.87
C HIS A 40 9.53 15.13 -4.20
N SER A 41 8.28 14.74 -4.39
CA SER A 41 7.51 14.99 -5.61
C SER A 41 5.99 15.08 -5.33
N PRO A 42 5.47 16.30 -5.12
CA PRO A 42 4.05 16.52 -4.90
C PRO A 42 3.17 16.05 -6.07
N ALA A 43 3.68 16.19 -7.30
CA ALA A 43 2.97 15.74 -8.50
C ALA A 43 2.82 14.22 -8.55
N ALA A 44 3.87 13.47 -8.17
CA ALA A 44 3.81 12.01 -8.10
C ALA A 44 2.80 11.54 -7.04
N LEU A 45 2.79 12.18 -5.86
CA LEU A 45 1.81 11.85 -4.82
C LEU A 45 0.39 12.13 -5.29
N GLN A 46 0.14 13.28 -5.92
CA GLN A 46 -1.18 13.62 -6.44
C GLN A 46 -1.66 12.60 -7.48
N GLN A 47 -0.78 12.19 -8.39
CA GLN A 47 -1.12 11.17 -9.41
C GLN A 47 -1.41 9.81 -8.78
N ALA A 48 -0.64 9.40 -7.76
CA ALA A 48 -0.87 8.15 -7.05
C ALA A 48 -2.24 8.15 -6.33
N LEU A 49 -2.59 9.24 -5.66
CA LEU A 49 -3.90 9.39 -5.00
C LEU A 49 -5.05 9.40 -6.01
N ALA A 50 -4.89 10.12 -7.13
CA ALA A 50 -5.88 10.16 -8.19
C ALA A 50 -6.09 8.77 -8.82
N HIS A 51 -5.00 8.03 -9.04
CA HIS A 51 -5.05 6.67 -9.54
C HIS A 51 -5.80 5.73 -8.59
N ASN A 52 -5.50 5.79 -7.29
CA ASN A 52 -6.22 5.00 -6.29
C ASN A 52 -7.71 5.36 -6.24
N ALA A 53 -8.05 6.65 -6.31
CA ALA A 53 -9.43 7.10 -6.37
C ALA A 53 -10.16 6.62 -7.63
N MET A 54 -9.47 6.50 -8.76
CA MET A 54 -10.05 5.92 -9.98
C MET A 54 -10.33 4.42 -9.82
N LEU A 55 -9.42 3.66 -9.20
CA LEU A 55 -9.63 2.23 -8.93
C LEU A 55 -10.87 1.99 -8.06
N HIS A 56 -11.09 2.83 -7.04
CA HIS A 56 -12.29 2.77 -6.21
C HIS A 56 -13.60 3.12 -6.93
N LYS A 57 -13.53 3.81 -8.08
CA LYS A 57 -14.69 4.11 -8.94
C LYS A 57 -14.85 3.09 -10.07
N GLY A 58 -13.95 2.12 -10.17
CA GLY A 58 -13.99 1.07 -11.19
C GLY A 58 -15.09 0.04 -10.92
N SER A 59 -15.09 -1.02 -11.73
CA SER A 59 -16.00 -2.16 -11.59
C SER A 59 -15.61 -3.15 -10.49
N LEU A 60 -14.43 -3.00 -9.90
CA LEU A 60 -13.92 -3.89 -8.86
C LEU A 60 -14.53 -3.56 -7.50
N SER A 61 -14.97 -4.58 -6.78
CA SER A 61 -15.43 -4.42 -5.41
C SER A 61 -14.25 -4.09 -4.47
N ALA A 62 -14.55 -3.53 -3.30
CA ALA A 62 -13.52 -3.23 -2.29
C ALA A 62 -12.72 -4.49 -1.89
N GLN A 63 -13.38 -5.65 -1.82
CA GLN A 63 -12.72 -6.93 -1.52
C GLN A 63 -11.77 -7.38 -2.64
N GLN A 64 -12.14 -7.15 -3.90
CA GLN A 64 -11.28 -7.48 -5.04
C GLN A 64 -10.04 -6.58 -5.09
N LEU A 65 -10.21 -5.28 -4.85
CA LEU A 65 -9.10 -4.34 -4.77
C LEU A 65 -8.14 -4.72 -3.64
N GLU A 66 -8.66 -5.09 -2.48
CA GLU A 66 -7.85 -5.53 -1.35
C GLU A 66 -7.07 -6.82 -1.64
N ALA A 67 -7.72 -7.81 -2.25
CA ALA A 67 -7.05 -9.05 -2.66
C ALA A 67 -5.92 -8.80 -3.67
N ILE A 68 -6.12 -7.89 -4.64
CA ILE A 68 -5.08 -7.51 -5.60
C ILE A 68 -3.92 -6.81 -4.89
N ASN A 69 -4.21 -5.85 -4.00
CA ASN A 69 -3.18 -5.13 -3.25
C ASN A 69 -2.35 -6.08 -2.38
N LEU A 70 -2.98 -7.06 -1.74
CA LEU A 70 -2.30 -8.07 -0.94
C LEU A 70 -1.37 -8.93 -1.81
N SER A 71 -1.90 -9.53 -2.88
CA SER A 71 -1.11 -10.38 -3.79
C SER A 71 0.09 -9.63 -4.39
N VAL A 72 -0.09 -8.36 -4.78
CA VAL A 72 1.01 -7.53 -5.29
C VAL A 72 2.02 -7.22 -4.19
N SER A 73 1.57 -6.95 -2.96
CA SER A 73 2.46 -6.68 -1.84
C SER A 73 3.31 -7.90 -1.47
N GLU A 74 2.74 -9.10 -1.52
CA GLU A 74 3.47 -10.36 -1.32
C GLU A 74 4.46 -10.62 -2.46
N ALA A 75 4.03 -10.46 -3.72
CA ALA A 75 4.88 -10.69 -4.88
C ALA A 75 6.05 -9.70 -4.97
N THR A 76 5.86 -8.47 -4.51
CA THR A 76 6.92 -7.44 -4.47
C THR A 76 7.77 -7.48 -3.20
N GLY A 77 7.39 -8.26 -2.19
CA GLY A 77 8.05 -8.27 -0.89
C GLY A 77 7.97 -6.94 -0.15
N CYS A 78 6.90 -6.17 -0.36
CA CYS A 78 6.72 -4.87 0.29
C CYS A 78 6.09 -5.02 1.68
N ASP A 79 6.90 -5.22 2.72
CA ASP A 79 6.44 -5.36 4.10
C ASP A 79 5.57 -4.18 4.58
N TYR A 80 5.91 -2.96 4.15
CA TYR A 80 5.13 -1.76 4.46
C TYR A 80 3.73 -1.79 3.82
N CYS A 81 3.63 -2.34 2.61
CA CYS A 81 2.38 -2.44 1.87
C CYS A 81 1.48 -3.54 2.47
N LEU A 82 2.08 -4.67 2.87
CA LEU A 82 1.41 -5.74 3.62
C LEU A 82 0.83 -5.21 4.94
N GLY A 83 1.61 -4.46 5.72
CA GLY A 83 1.13 -3.85 6.96
C GLY A 83 0.05 -2.77 6.78
N ARG A 84 -0.11 -2.22 5.57
CA ARG A 84 -1.16 -1.23 5.25
C ARG A 84 -2.44 -1.89 4.77
N ALA A 85 -2.34 -2.99 4.02
CA ALA A 85 -3.46 -3.86 3.65
C ALA A 85 -4.15 -4.45 4.90
N HIS A 86 -3.41 -4.59 6.00
CA HIS A 86 -3.90 -5.08 7.29
C HIS A 86 -4.00 -3.97 8.35
N PRO A 87 -5.12 -3.21 8.47
CA PRO A 87 -5.30 -2.22 9.53
C PRO A 87 -5.43 -2.86 10.93
N ASP A 88 -5.90 -4.10 11.01
CA ASP A 88 -5.95 -4.91 12.23
C ASP A 88 -4.95 -6.07 12.07
N GLY A 89 -3.93 -6.11 12.92
CA GLY A 89 -2.86 -7.10 12.90
C GLY A 89 -3.29 -8.52 13.29
N GLU A 90 -4.42 -9.01 12.81
CA GLU A 90 -4.83 -10.40 12.95
C GLU A 90 -4.44 -11.16 11.69
N LYS A 91 -3.51 -12.10 11.87
CA LYS A 91 -3.07 -13.05 10.85
C LYS A 91 -4.26 -13.54 10.04
N SER A 92 -4.17 -13.26 8.75
CA SER A 92 -5.10 -13.65 7.71
C SER A 92 -5.69 -15.06 7.93
N ARG A 93 -6.95 -15.10 8.35
CA ARG A 93 -7.81 -16.29 8.24
C ARG A 93 -8.21 -16.58 6.77
N LEU A 94 -7.79 -15.72 5.83
CA LEU A 94 -7.94 -15.89 4.38
C LEU A 94 -6.69 -16.51 3.72
N GLN A 95 -5.49 -16.29 4.25
CA GLN A 95 -4.24 -16.91 3.76
C GLN A 95 -4.20 -18.40 4.05
N GLN A 96 -4.90 -18.86 5.10
CA GLN A 96 -4.99 -20.29 5.44
C GLN A 96 -6.04 -21.04 4.61
N ARG A 97 -6.91 -20.35 3.85
CA ARG A 97 -8.02 -20.98 3.13
C ARG A 97 -7.85 -21.01 1.62
N ALA A 98 -6.94 -20.23 1.04
CA ALA A 98 -6.79 -20.14 -0.42
C ALA A 98 -5.50 -20.74 -1.00
N ASP A 99 -4.43 -20.93 -0.22
CA ASP A 99 -3.17 -21.48 -0.77
C ASP A 99 -2.52 -22.53 0.14
N PRO A 100 -2.41 -23.81 -0.29
CA PRO A 100 -1.57 -24.81 0.37
C PRO A 100 -0.07 -24.65 0.02
N CYS A 101 0.40 -23.49 -0.45
CA CYS A 101 1.82 -23.31 -0.77
C CYS A 101 2.36 -21.92 -0.41
N PRO A 102 2.84 -21.71 0.82
CA PRO A 102 3.61 -20.52 1.16
C PRO A 102 5.05 -20.69 0.64
N ALA A 103 5.41 -19.98 -0.42
CA ALA A 103 6.81 -19.93 -0.88
C ALA A 103 7.56 -18.74 -0.25
N PRO A 104 8.86 -18.91 0.08
CA PRO A 104 9.86 -18.61 -0.92
C PRO A 104 11.00 -19.64 -0.95
N ARG A 105 10.70 -20.88 -1.34
CA ARG A 105 11.68 -21.81 -1.95
C ARG A 105 10.94 -22.62 -3.00
N GLY A 106 11.16 -22.26 -4.27
CA GLY A 106 10.35 -22.72 -5.40
C GLY A 106 10.43 -24.23 -5.66
N VAL A 107 9.53 -24.99 -5.04
CA VAL A 107 9.15 -26.33 -5.50
C VAL A 107 7.67 -26.57 -5.23
N CYS A 108 6.79 -26.15 -6.15
CA CYS A 108 5.47 -26.78 -6.26
C CYS A 108 5.67 -28.11 -7.01
N GLY A 109 5.95 -29.17 -6.25
CA GLY A 109 6.04 -30.52 -6.79
C GLY A 109 4.68 -30.95 -7.33
N ARG A 110 4.55 -31.00 -8.66
CA ARG A 110 3.53 -31.81 -9.31
C ARG A 110 3.82 -33.28 -9.02
N GLY A 111 2.90 -33.95 -8.34
CA GLY A 111 2.74 -35.41 -8.33
C GLY A 111 3.38 -36.17 -7.16
N ALA A 112 2.53 -36.77 -6.33
CA ALA A 112 2.61 -38.17 -5.92
C ALA A 112 1.40 -38.53 -5.02
N ALA A 113 0.60 -39.48 -5.51
CA ALA A 113 -0.44 -40.28 -4.83
C ALA A 113 -1.66 -39.54 -4.23
#